data_AF-A0A2V9YDM4-F1
#
_entry.id   AF-A0A2V9YDM4-F1
#
_cell.length_a   1.000
_cell.length_b   1.000
_cell.length_c   1.000
_cell.angle_alpha   90.00
_cell.angle_beta   90.00
_cell.angle_gamma   90.00
#
_symmetry.space_group_name_H-M   'P 1'
#
loop_
_entity.id
_entity.type
_entity.pdbx_description
1 polymer ?
#
loop_
_entity_poly.entity_id
_entity_poly.type
_entity_poly.pdbx_seq_one_letter_code
_entity_poly.pdbx_strand_id
1 'polypeptide(L)'
;YGACKVFLEGDAIILAILEQESDAGLAVSRACVLGREIIEIVQGYNELLERAGLPGLELGIGIAYQDSAPLYLMDGEQRIMISEALNESDRLSSCNKRARKAIESLGSPFRVYAFQTASAADAGENAEDITVSYNVGGIRMSEAAFRRLKQEISLDPIELGLPALWGSEEFRLHTGVVPLGNGIFRKILVRESRIPEIDARSSLNRWTERSYYEVCTHPAIFAELEGQRSAKVGK
;
A
#
# COMPACT_ATOMS: atom_id res chain seq x y z
N TYR A 1 0.86 -16.23 -7.87
CA TYR A 1 1.55 -15.36 -6.90
C TYR A 1 2.40 -16.11 -5.88
N GLY A 2 2.09 -17.36 -5.52
CA GLY A 2 2.87 -18.10 -4.50
C GLY A 2 2.51 -17.74 -3.06
N ALA A 3 1.38 -17.07 -2.85
CA ALA A 3 0.89 -16.73 -1.52
C ALA A 3 0.21 -17.93 -0.85
N CYS A 4 0.49 -18.14 0.43
CA CYS A 4 -0.24 -19.05 1.30
C CYS A 4 -1.09 -18.26 2.29
N LYS A 5 -2.25 -18.81 2.65
CA LYS A 5 -3.09 -18.25 3.71
C LYS A 5 -2.47 -18.58 5.06
N VAL A 6 -2.15 -17.57 5.86
CA VAL A 6 -1.66 -17.72 7.23
C VAL A 6 -2.84 -17.89 8.18
N PHE A 7 -3.79 -16.95 8.14
CA PHE A 7 -5.04 -17.07 8.88
C PHE A 7 -6.16 -16.23 8.24
N LEU A 8 -7.38 -16.48 8.72
CA LEU A 8 -8.59 -15.72 8.47
C LEU A 8 -9.25 -15.51 9.83
N GLU A 9 -9.36 -14.28 10.30
CA GLU A 9 -9.96 -13.94 11.58
C GLU A 9 -10.83 -12.70 11.44
N GLY A 10 -12.12 -12.82 11.83
CA GLY A 10 -13.09 -11.75 11.65
C GLY A 10 -13.22 -11.34 10.17
N ASP A 11 -12.93 -10.08 9.89
CA ASP A 11 -12.90 -9.45 8.57
C ASP A 11 -11.48 -9.33 7.97
N ALA A 12 -10.46 -9.89 8.63
CA ALA A 12 -9.07 -9.84 8.20
C ALA A 12 -8.60 -11.17 7.58
N ILE A 13 -7.82 -11.06 6.50
CA ILE A 13 -7.10 -12.18 5.87
C ILE A 13 -5.62 -11.84 5.89
N ILE A 14 -4.80 -12.75 6.40
CA ILE A 14 -3.34 -12.64 6.28
C ILE A 14 -2.83 -13.67 5.28
N LEU A 15 -2.07 -13.18 4.30
CA LEU A 15 -1.37 -13.97 3.30
C LEU A 15 0.13 -13.78 3.47
N ALA A 16 0.91 -14.84 3.23
CA ALA A 16 2.37 -14.77 3.20
C ALA A 16 2.90 -15.29 1.86
N ILE A 17 3.92 -14.62 1.31
CA ILE A 17 4.73 -15.14 0.22
C ILE A 17 6.11 -15.42 0.83
N LEU A 18 6.46 -16.70 0.90
CA LEU A 18 7.74 -17.15 1.45
C LEU A 18 8.70 -17.42 0.30
N GLU A 19 9.93 -16.93 0.43
CA GLU A 19 11.00 -17.19 -0.53
C GLU A 19 12.00 -18.20 0.05
N GLN A 20 12.50 -19.09 -0.80
CA GLN A 20 13.66 -19.93 -0.54
C GLN A 20 14.89 -19.35 -1.22
N GLU A 21 16.10 -19.77 -0.81
CA GLU A 21 17.36 -19.29 -1.39
C GLU A 21 17.48 -19.50 -2.91
N SER A 22 16.75 -20.47 -3.47
CA SER A 22 16.71 -20.77 -4.90
C SER A 22 15.70 -19.93 -5.69
N ASP A 23 14.86 -19.15 -5.02
CA ASP A 23 13.83 -18.34 -5.67
C ASP A 23 14.42 -17.09 -6.32
N ALA A 24 13.70 -16.56 -7.31
CA ALA A 24 14.10 -15.36 -8.05
C ALA A 24 14.08 -14.06 -7.22
N GLY A 25 13.67 -14.10 -5.96
CA GLY A 25 13.58 -12.91 -5.10
C GLY A 25 12.56 -11.90 -5.61
N LEU A 26 11.29 -12.30 -5.76
CA LEU A 26 10.20 -11.49 -6.32
C LEU A 26 8.96 -11.42 -5.40
N ALA A 27 9.09 -11.73 -4.11
CA ALA A 27 7.95 -11.80 -3.20
C ALA A 27 7.21 -10.47 -3.05
N VAL A 28 7.92 -9.36 -2.86
CA VAL A 28 7.28 -8.06 -2.64
C VAL A 28 6.59 -7.56 -3.91
N SER A 29 7.25 -7.66 -5.06
CA SER A 29 6.71 -7.30 -6.36
C SER A 29 5.47 -8.15 -6.71
N ARG A 30 5.50 -9.45 -6.41
CA ARG A 30 4.33 -10.34 -6.52
C ARG A 30 3.22 -9.95 -5.54
N ALA A 31 3.55 -9.57 -4.31
CA ALA A 31 2.58 -9.07 -3.33
C ALA A 31 1.92 -7.77 -3.79
N CYS A 32 2.67 -6.84 -4.39
CA CYS A 32 2.13 -5.61 -4.96
C CYS A 32 1.09 -5.91 -6.05
N VAL A 33 1.41 -6.83 -6.96
CA VAL A 33 0.48 -7.22 -8.03
C VAL A 33 -0.74 -7.97 -7.48
N LEU A 34 -0.53 -8.91 -6.56
CA LEU A 34 -1.62 -9.63 -5.90
C LEU A 34 -2.57 -8.67 -5.20
N GLY A 35 -2.05 -7.73 -4.42
CA GLY A 35 -2.85 -6.70 -3.75
C GLY A 35 -3.66 -5.87 -4.75
N ARG A 36 -3.06 -5.49 -5.88
CA ARG A 36 -3.77 -4.72 -6.91
C ARG A 36 -4.91 -5.53 -7.52
N GLU A 37 -4.69 -6.77 -7.89
CA GLU A 37 -5.74 -7.63 -8.46
C GLU A 37 -6.85 -7.92 -7.43
N ILE A 38 -6.53 -8.03 -6.14
CA ILE A 38 -7.55 -8.11 -5.08
C ILE A 38 -8.42 -6.84 -5.07
N ILE A 39 -7.81 -5.65 -5.07
CA ILE A 39 -8.56 -4.38 -5.10
C ILE A 39 -9.39 -4.25 -6.39
N GLU A 40 -8.87 -4.65 -7.54
CA GLU A 40 -9.60 -4.66 -8.83
C GLU A 40 -10.84 -5.57 -8.76
N ILE A 41 -10.72 -6.76 -8.18
CA ILE A 41 -11.86 -7.67 -7.98
C ILE A 41 -12.90 -7.02 -7.07
N VAL A 42 -12.49 -6.44 -5.94
CA VAL A 42 -13.38 -5.76 -4.99
C VAL A 42 -14.14 -4.61 -5.68
N GLN A 43 -13.43 -3.81 -6.48
CA GLN A 43 -14.05 -2.73 -7.25
C GLN A 43 -15.11 -3.26 -8.24
N GLY A 44 -14.80 -4.34 -8.97
CA GLY A 44 -15.76 -4.96 -9.88
C GLY A 44 -17.00 -5.51 -9.16
N TYR A 45 -16.84 -6.09 -7.96
CA TYR A 45 -17.97 -6.51 -7.13
C TYR A 45 -18.79 -5.33 -6.60
N ASN A 46 -18.15 -4.20 -6.28
CA ASN A 46 -18.84 -3.00 -5.81
C ASN A 46 -19.80 -2.43 -6.86
N GLU A 47 -19.49 -2.54 -8.16
CA GLU A 47 -20.43 -2.16 -9.23
C GLU A 47 -21.73 -2.99 -9.17
N LEU A 48 -21.64 -4.27 -8.81
CA LEU A 48 -22.79 -5.16 -8.68
C LEU A 48 -23.60 -4.85 -7.42
N LEU A 49 -22.90 -4.58 -6.30
CA LEU A 49 -23.53 -4.22 -5.03
C LEU A 49 -24.28 -2.88 -5.13
N GLU A 50 -23.68 -1.89 -5.79
CA GLU A 50 -24.31 -0.59 -6.02
C GLU A 50 -25.62 -0.73 -6.81
N ARG A 51 -25.61 -1.50 -7.90
CA ARG A 51 -26.82 -1.80 -8.69
C ARG A 51 -27.90 -2.52 -7.89
N ALA A 52 -27.50 -3.29 -6.89
CA ALA A 52 -28.41 -4.00 -5.97
C ALA A 52 -28.84 -3.14 -4.77
N GLY A 53 -28.37 -1.89 -4.65
CA GLY A 53 -28.65 -1.02 -3.49
C GLY A 53 -27.99 -1.50 -2.20
N LEU A 54 -26.92 -2.29 -2.29
CA LEU A 54 -26.16 -2.83 -1.17
C LEU A 54 -24.92 -1.96 -0.88
N PRO A 55 -24.45 -1.91 0.37
CA PRO A 55 -23.21 -1.21 0.72
C PRO A 55 -22.01 -1.85 0.01
N GLY A 56 -21.06 -1.02 -0.41
CA GLY A 56 -19.81 -1.49 -1.02
C GLY A 56 -18.92 -2.23 -0.02
N LEU A 57 -18.10 -3.13 -0.55
CA LEU A 57 -16.97 -3.75 0.12
C LEU A 57 -15.79 -2.78 0.14
N GLU A 58 -15.15 -2.67 1.29
CA GLU A 58 -13.96 -1.83 1.47
C GLU A 58 -12.87 -2.67 2.10
N LEU A 59 -11.68 -2.65 1.49
CA LEU A 59 -10.49 -3.30 2.02
C LEU A 59 -9.33 -2.32 2.05
N GLY A 60 -8.58 -2.31 3.15
CA GLY A 60 -7.23 -1.79 3.19
C GLY A 60 -6.25 -2.97 3.13
N ILE A 61 -5.24 -2.89 2.29
CA ILE A 61 -4.17 -3.90 2.22
C ILE A 61 -2.89 -3.30 2.79
N GLY A 62 -2.23 -4.06 3.66
CA GLY A 62 -0.88 -3.78 4.13
C GLY A 62 0.12 -4.80 3.59
N ILE A 63 1.25 -4.33 3.09
CA ILE A 63 2.37 -5.16 2.62
C ILE A 63 3.60 -4.85 3.48
N ALA A 64 4.13 -5.86 4.15
CA ALA A 64 5.35 -5.75 4.93
C ALA A 64 6.35 -6.83 4.49
N TYR A 65 7.63 -6.60 4.79
CA TYR A 65 8.73 -7.49 4.45
C TYR A 65 9.64 -7.66 5.66
N GLN A 66 10.08 -8.88 5.90
CA GLN A 66 11.08 -9.23 6.90
C GLN A 66 12.09 -10.17 6.25
N ASP A 67 13.38 -9.84 6.41
CA ASP A 67 14.49 -10.61 5.83
C ASP A 67 14.93 -11.76 6.76
N SER A 68 13.95 -12.51 7.29
CA SER A 68 14.22 -13.66 8.13
C SER A 68 13.04 -14.63 8.14
N ALA A 69 13.31 -15.90 8.41
CA ALA A 69 12.27 -16.90 8.52
C ALA A 69 11.28 -16.57 9.66
N PRO A 70 9.97 -16.80 9.47
CA PRO A 70 9.00 -16.67 10.55
C PRO A 70 9.21 -17.77 11.58
N LEU A 71 8.85 -17.48 12.84
CA LEU A 71 8.74 -18.49 13.88
C LEU A 71 7.46 -19.30 13.67
N TYR A 72 7.53 -20.60 13.89
CA TYR A 72 6.37 -21.48 13.87
C TYR A 72 6.16 -22.11 15.23
N LEU A 73 4.97 -21.89 15.80
CA LEU A 73 4.50 -22.59 16.99
C LEU A 73 3.46 -23.63 16.58
N MET A 74 3.33 -24.67 17.40
CA MET A 74 2.29 -25.69 17.23
C MET A 74 1.28 -25.55 18.37
N ASP A 75 0.01 -25.44 18.02
CA ASP A 75 -1.13 -25.59 18.94
C ASP A 75 -1.93 -26.84 18.51
N GLY A 76 -1.56 -27.98 19.08
CA GLY A 76 -2.00 -29.28 18.58
C GLY A 76 -1.56 -29.51 17.13
N GLU A 77 -2.53 -29.69 16.23
CA GLU A 77 -2.30 -29.85 14.79
C GLU A 77 -2.28 -28.51 14.03
N GLN A 78 -2.56 -27.39 14.72
CA GLN A 78 -2.55 -26.06 14.09
C GLN A 78 -1.16 -25.43 14.16
N ARG A 79 -0.68 -24.98 13.00
CA ARG A 79 0.58 -24.25 12.88
C ARG A 79 0.32 -22.75 12.96
N ILE A 80 0.88 -22.10 13.97
CA ILE A 80 0.81 -20.65 14.16
C ILE A 80 2.10 -20.04 13.62
N MET A 81 1.98 -19.10 12.67
CA MET A 81 3.10 -18.33 12.15
C MET A 81 3.23 -17.03 12.93
N ILE A 82 4.43 -16.72 13.42
CA ILE A 82 4.75 -15.48 14.11
C ILE A 82 5.88 -14.78 13.35
N SER A 83 5.65 -13.54 12.94
CA SER A 83 6.64 -12.69 12.27
C SER A 83 6.29 -11.22 12.48
N GLU A 84 7.32 -10.37 12.52
CA GLU A 84 7.15 -8.92 12.63
C GLU A 84 6.43 -8.35 11.42
N ALA A 85 6.70 -8.89 10.22
CA ALA A 85 6.00 -8.50 9.00
C ALA A 85 4.49 -8.79 9.07
N LEU A 86 4.05 -9.83 9.78
CA LEU A 86 2.61 -10.07 9.96
C LEU A 86 1.97 -8.93 10.77
N ASN A 87 2.56 -8.59 11.91
CA ASN A 87 2.07 -7.51 12.78
C ASN A 87 2.13 -6.15 12.07
N GLU A 88 3.20 -5.89 11.31
CA GLU A 88 3.34 -4.64 10.55
C GLU A 88 2.31 -4.56 9.41
N SER A 89 2.09 -5.65 8.66
CA SER A 89 1.11 -5.68 7.57
C SER A 89 -0.32 -5.41 8.07
N ASP A 90 -0.68 -5.94 9.24
CA ASP A 90 -1.96 -5.67 9.89
C ASP A 90 -2.10 -4.16 10.22
N ARG A 91 -1.10 -3.56 10.89
CA ARG A 91 -1.09 -2.12 11.16
C ARG A 91 -1.22 -1.28 9.89
N LEU A 92 -0.51 -1.65 8.81
CA LEU A 92 -0.53 -0.93 7.54
C LEU A 92 -1.86 -1.03 6.80
N SER A 93 -2.62 -2.11 7.01
CA SER A 93 -3.94 -2.31 6.43
C SER A 93 -5.01 -1.40 7.05
N SER A 94 -4.77 -0.90 8.27
CA SER A 94 -5.76 -0.18 9.06
C SER A 94 -6.10 1.22 8.52
N CYS A 95 -7.32 1.67 8.84
CA CYS A 95 -7.78 3.03 8.58
C CYS A 95 -8.34 3.69 9.84
N ASN A 96 -7.85 4.87 10.17
CA ASN A 96 -8.34 5.69 11.27
C ASN A 96 -9.63 6.44 10.86
N LYS A 97 -10.66 6.36 11.71
CA LYS A 97 -11.99 6.99 11.47
C LYS A 97 -11.91 8.50 11.24
N ARG A 98 -10.99 9.19 11.92
CA ARG A 98 -10.81 10.64 11.79
C ARG A 98 -10.12 10.99 10.47
N ALA A 99 -9.08 10.24 10.12
CA ALA A 99 -8.38 10.41 8.84
C ALA A 99 -9.34 10.21 7.66
N ARG A 100 -10.18 9.18 7.75
CA ARG A 100 -11.23 8.89 6.77
C ARG A 100 -12.12 10.09 6.47
N LYS A 101 -12.70 10.71 7.50
CA LYS A 101 -13.55 11.90 7.33
C LYS A 101 -12.82 13.08 6.69
N ALA A 102 -11.53 13.26 7.00
CA ALA A 102 -10.74 14.36 6.44
C ALA A 102 -10.45 14.12 4.95
N ILE A 103 -10.08 12.88 4.58
CA ILE A 103 -9.59 12.57 3.24
C ILE A 103 -10.69 12.29 2.22
N GLU A 104 -11.80 11.65 2.61
CA GLU A 104 -12.90 11.34 1.69
C GLU A 104 -13.44 12.58 0.96
N SER A 105 -13.39 13.75 1.61
CA SER A 105 -13.84 15.02 1.05
C SER A 105 -12.94 15.59 -0.07
N LEU A 106 -11.70 15.11 -0.19
CA LEU A 106 -10.69 15.68 -1.09
C LEU A 106 -10.77 15.16 -2.52
N GLY A 107 -11.51 14.07 -2.77
CA GLY A 107 -11.64 13.48 -4.10
C GLY A 107 -10.32 13.02 -4.73
N SER A 108 -9.31 12.73 -3.90
CA SER A 108 -7.99 12.31 -4.37
C SER A 108 -8.03 10.93 -5.04
N PRO A 109 -7.26 10.71 -6.13
CA PRO A 109 -7.11 9.38 -6.71
C PRO A 109 -6.28 8.44 -5.81
N PHE A 110 -5.57 8.97 -4.80
CA PHE A 110 -4.82 8.18 -3.85
C PHE A 110 -5.69 7.64 -2.72
N ARG A 111 -5.40 6.40 -2.30
CA ARG A 111 -6.20 5.62 -1.35
C ARG A 111 -5.49 5.40 -0.01
N VAL A 112 -4.23 5.85 0.08
CA VAL A 112 -3.40 5.73 1.28
C VAL A 112 -2.90 7.11 1.70
N TYR A 113 -3.00 7.43 2.98
CA TYR A 113 -2.31 8.57 3.59
C TYR A 113 -1.84 8.21 4.99
N ALA A 114 -0.72 8.80 5.43
CA ALA A 114 -0.22 8.64 6.79
C ALA A 114 0.15 10.01 7.36
N PHE A 115 -0.19 10.25 8.62
CA PHE A 115 0.01 11.52 9.30
C PHE A 115 0.66 11.29 10.66
N GLN A 116 1.61 12.15 11.04
CA GLN A 116 2.09 12.24 12.42
C GLN A 116 1.28 13.31 13.17
N THR A 117 0.85 13.05 14.40
CA THR A 117 0.24 14.11 15.23
C THR A 117 1.31 14.94 15.93
N ALA A 118 1.08 16.25 16.13
CA ALA A 118 2.04 17.13 16.80
C ALA A 118 2.45 16.68 18.21
N SER A 119 1.56 16.00 18.96
CA SER A 119 1.88 15.40 20.27
C SER A 119 2.86 14.23 20.19
N ALA A 120 3.12 13.71 18.99
CA ALA A 120 4.06 12.62 18.72
C ALA A 120 5.48 13.10 18.43
N ALA A 121 5.69 14.40 18.20
CA ALA A 121 6.99 14.94 17.81
C ALA A 121 8.05 14.73 18.90
N ASP A 122 7.63 14.64 20.15
CA ASP A 122 8.49 14.42 21.33
C ASP A 122 8.68 12.93 21.71
N ALA A 123 8.08 11.99 20.95
CA ALA A 123 7.99 10.58 21.35
C ALA A 123 9.14 9.66 20.86
N GLY A 124 10.11 10.17 20.10
CA GLY A 124 11.26 9.40 19.63
C GLY A 124 10.88 8.17 18.77
N GLU A 125 11.52 7.02 19.02
CA GLU A 125 11.32 5.75 18.28
C GLU A 125 9.89 5.18 18.39
N ASN A 126 9.08 5.59 19.36
CA ASN A 126 7.68 5.20 19.50
C ASN A 126 6.71 5.99 18.59
N ALA A 127 7.23 6.79 17.66
CA ALA A 127 6.40 7.62 16.78
C ALA A 127 5.61 6.83 15.72
N GLU A 128 5.91 5.54 15.50
CA GLU A 128 5.06 4.66 14.66
C GLU A 128 3.68 4.43 15.28
N ASP A 129 3.61 4.28 16.61
CA ASP A 129 2.35 4.09 17.37
C ASP A 129 1.46 5.34 17.41
N ILE A 130 1.94 6.47 16.88
CA ILE A 130 1.21 7.75 16.85
C ILE A 130 0.95 8.22 15.41
N THR A 131 1.10 7.31 14.44
CA THR A 131 0.76 7.58 13.04
C THR A 131 -0.73 7.36 12.81
N VAL A 132 -1.43 8.43 12.44
CA VAL A 132 -2.82 8.38 11.99
C VAL A 132 -2.81 7.94 10.53
N SER A 133 -3.42 6.79 10.23
CA SER A 133 -3.39 6.18 8.91
C SER A 133 -4.75 6.26 8.22
N TYR A 134 -4.77 6.46 6.91
CA TYR A 134 -5.93 6.29 6.04
C TYR A 134 -5.56 5.24 5.00
N ASN A 135 -6.36 4.17 4.92
CA ASN A 135 -6.21 3.12 3.92
C ASN A 135 -7.59 2.55 3.60
N VAL A 136 -8.25 3.10 2.57
CA VAL A 136 -9.60 2.67 2.15
C VAL A 136 -9.57 2.35 0.67
N GLY A 137 -9.67 1.07 0.32
CA GLY A 137 -9.45 0.60 -1.05
C GLY A 137 -8.00 0.73 -1.52
N GLY A 138 -7.06 0.91 -0.58
CA GLY A 138 -5.65 1.19 -0.83
C GLY A 138 -4.74 0.01 -0.52
N ILE A 139 -3.48 0.17 -0.90
CA ILE A 139 -2.42 -0.80 -0.64
C ILE A 139 -1.23 -0.02 -0.09
N ARG A 140 -1.01 -0.11 1.23
CA ARG A 140 0.11 0.52 1.91
C ARG A 140 1.26 -0.47 2.06
N MET A 141 2.48 -0.01 1.87
CA MET A 141 3.69 -0.83 1.95
C MET A 141 4.65 -0.28 3.00
N SER A 142 5.34 -1.18 3.73
CA SER A 142 6.40 -0.78 4.66
C SER A 142 7.64 -0.27 3.94
N GLU A 143 8.48 0.47 4.66
CA GLU A 143 9.76 0.90 4.09
C GLU A 143 10.66 -0.29 3.74
N ALA A 144 10.70 -1.32 4.59
CA ALA A 144 11.45 -2.55 4.33
C ALA A 144 10.96 -3.22 3.03
N ALA A 145 9.65 -3.30 2.82
CA ALA A 145 9.08 -3.80 1.58
C ALA A 145 9.44 -2.92 0.38
N PHE A 146 9.38 -1.59 0.49
CA PHE A 146 9.78 -0.71 -0.63
C PHE A 146 11.27 -0.83 -0.98
N ARG A 147 12.15 -0.94 0.02
CA ARG A 147 13.58 -1.18 -0.20
C ARG A 147 13.80 -2.52 -0.90
N ARG A 148 13.11 -3.58 -0.46
CA ARG A 148 13.15 -4.88 -1.11
C ARG A 148 12.63 -4.80 -2.54
N LEU A 149 11.49 -4.16 -2.79
CA LEU A 149 10.93 -3.99 -4.15
C LEU A 149 11.92 -3.37 -5.13
N LYS A 150 12.70 -2.38 -4.70
CA LYS A 150 13.78 -1.76 -5.51
C LYS A 150 14.94 -2.70 -5.84
N GLN A 151 15.12 -3.78 -5.08
CA GLN A 151 16.08 -4.85 -5.36
C GLN A 151 15.49 -5.92 -6.29
N GLU A 152 14.18 -6.18 -6.18
CA GLU A 152 13.50 -7.20 -6.97
C GLU A 152 13.27 -6.79 -8.44
N ILE A 153 12.93 -5.51 -8.68
CA ILE A 153 12.61 -5.00 -10.02
C ILE A 153 13.16 -3.58 -10.23
N SER A 154 13.33 -3.20 -11.50
CA SER A 154 13.60 -1.80 -11.86
C SER A 154 12.34 -0.94 -11.64
N LEU A 155 12.53 0.18 -10.94
CA LEU A 155 11.52 1.21 -10.70
C LEU A 155 11.98 2.54 -11.29
N ASP A 156 11.33 2.97 -12.36
CA ASP A 156 11.64 4.22 -13.04
C ASP A 156 10.81 5.37 -12.45
N PRO A 157 11.43 6.51 -12.07
CA PRO A 157 10.68 7.67 -11.63
C PRO A 157 9.85 8.26 -12.77
N ILE A 158 8.65 8.72 -12.45
CA ILE A 158 7.76 9.40 -13.38
C ILE A 158 7.13 10.62 -12.72
N GLU A 159 6.76 11.61 -13.54
CA GLU A 159 6.07 12.82 -13.09
C GLU A 159 4.67 12.85 -13.70
N LEU A 160 3.63 12.78 -12.86
CA LEU A 160 2.23 12.88 -13.29
C LEU A 160 1.58 14.12 -12.69
N GLY A 161 0.71 14.79 -13.46
CA GLY A 161 -0.07 15.94 -12.99
C GLY A 161 -1.23 15.50 -12.10
N LEU A 162 -0.94 15.07 -10.88
CA LEU A 162 -1.94 14.60 -9.91
C LEU A 162 -2.12 15.60 -8.76
N PRO A 163 -3.31 15.68 -8.15
CA PRO A 163 -3.57 16.62 -7.07
C PRO A 163 -2.70 16.31 -5.85
N ALA A 164 -1.99 17.34 -5.37
CA ALA A 164 -1.20 17.28 -4.15
C ALA A 164 -2.08 17.54 -2.93
N LEU A 165 -1.88 16.76 -1.85
CA LEU A 165 -2.50 17.04 -0.56
C LEU A 165 -2.11 18.44 -0.05
N TRP A 166 -3.09 19.23 0.38
CA TRP A 166 -2.96 20.66 0.72
C TRP A 166 -2.27 21.53 -0.36
N GLY A 167 -2.25 21.08 -1.62
CA GLY A 167 -1.58 21.78 -2.73
C GLY A 167 -0.05 21.86 -2.62
N SER A 168 0.56 21.24 -1.61
CA SER A 168 2.00 21.31 -1.35
C SER A 168 2.65 19.96 -1.02
N GLU A 169 1.91 18.85 -1.16
CA GLU A 169 2.46 17.50 -1.02
C GLU A 169 3.58 17.23 -2.03
N GLU A 170 4.74 16.89 -1.49
CA GLU A 170 5.86 16.37 -2.25
C GLU A 170 5.78 14.85 -2.26
N PHE A 171 5.33 14.30 -3.39
CA PHE A 171 5.34 12.86 -3.66
C PHE A 171 6.13 12.54 -4.93
N ARG A 172 6.66 11.32 -4.97
CA ARG A 172 7.31 10.72 -6.14
C ARG A 172 6.51 9.52 -6.61
N LEU A 173 6.47 9.33 -7.91
CA LEU A 173 5.86 8.15 -8.51
C LEU A 173 6.93 7.32 -9.20
N HIS A 174 6.80 6.02 -9.04
CA HIS A 174 7.67 5.02 -9.64
C HIS A 174 6.83 4.04 -10.45
N THR A 175 7.25 3.73 -11.67
CA THR A 175 6.64 2.68 -12.49
C THR A 175 7.59 1.50 -12.62
N GLY A 176 7.05 0.29 -12.53
CA GLY A 176 7.80 -0.95 -12.69
C GLY A 176 7.00 -2.00 -13.44
N VAL A 177 7.68 -3.03 -13.94
CA VAL A 177 7.07 -4.20 -14.57
C VAL A 177 7.47 -5.43 -13.80
N VAL A 178 6.48 -6.16 -13.28
CA VAL A 178 6.66 -7.36 -12.47
C VAL A 178 6.49 -8.60 -13.34
N PRO A 179 7.52 -9.47 -13.43
CA PRO A 179 7.38 -10.78 -14.05
C PRO A 179 6.70 -11.77 -13.10
N LEU A 180 5.57 -12.33 -13.51
CA LEU A 180 4.84 -13.34 -12.73
C LEU A 180 5.20 -14.78 -13.12
N GLY A 181 6.04 -14.95 -14.14
CA GLY A 181 6.34 -16.25 -14.76
C GLY A 181 5.48 -16.52 -16.00
N ASN A 182 5.84 -17.53 -16.78
CA ASN A 182 5.13 -17.95 -18.00
C ASN A 182 4.88 -16.81 -19.01
N GLY A 183 5.82 -15.85 -19.11
CA GLY A 183 5.70 -14.68 -19.98
C GLY A 183 4.63 -13.66 -19.55
N ILE A 184 4.06 -13.81 -18.34
CA ILE A 184 3.09 -12.86 -17.80
C ILE A 184 3.84 -11.73 -17.11
N PHE A 185 3.53 -10.51 -17.53
CA PHE A 185 4.05 -9.29 -16.94
C PHE A 185 2.91 -8.41 -16.46
N ARG A 186 3.09 -7.74 -15.32
CA ARG A 186 2.13 -6.79 -14.76
C ARG A 186 2.85 -5.49 -14.42
N LYS A 187 2.38 -4.38 -14.97
CA LYS A 187 2.87 -3.05 -14.59
C LYS A 187 2.43 -2.75 -13.16
N ILE A 188 3.24 -2.07 -12.36
CA ILE A 188 2.82 -1.47 -11.10
C ILE A 188 3.21 0.02 -11.08
N LEU A 189 2.52 0.76 -10.21
CA LEU A 189 2.82 2.15 -9.88
C LEU A 189 2.92 2.26 -8.37
N VAL A 190 3.99 2.88 -7.90
CA VAL A 190 4.22 3.10 -6.47
C VAL A 190 4.35 4.59 -6.22
N ARG A 191 3.59 5.12 -5.28
CA ARG A 191 3.77 6.46 -4.74
C ARG A 191 4.61 6.38 -3.47
N GLU A 192 5.67 7.18 -3.42
CA GLU A 192 6.38 7.54 -2.21
C GLU A 192 5.96 8.97 -1.83
N SER A 193 5.52 9.22 -0.60
CA SER A 193 5.17 10.56 -0.14
C SER A 193 5.65 10.79 1.28
N ARG A 194 6.02 12.04 1.60
CA ARG A 194 6.40 12.44 2.95
C ARG A 194 5.20 12.32 3.90
N ILE A 195 5.46 11.87 5.12
CA ILE A 195 4.51 11.90 6.23
C ILE A 195 4.47 13.34 6.76
N PRO A 196 3.35 14.07 6.64
CA PRO A 196 3.15 15.36 7.27
C PRO A 196 2.93 15.21 8.77
N GLU A 197 3.38 16.21 9.53
CA GLU A 197 2.93 16.46 10.89
C GLU A 197 1.68 17.33 10.85
N ILE A 198 0.61 16.92 11.54
CA ILE A 198 -0.67 17.63 11.59
C ILE A 198 -1.06 18.03 13.02
N ASP A 199 -1.79 19.13 13.11
CA ASP A 199 -2.38 19.60 14.36
C ASP A 199 -3.66 18.83 14.76
N ALA A 200 -4.22 19.17 15.92
CA ALA A 200 -5.48 18.60 16.40
C ALA A 200 -6.71 18.97 15.55
N ARG A 201 -6.58 19.75 14.49
CA ARG A 201 -7.61 20.10 13.49
C ARG A 201 -7.32 19.49 12.11
N SER A 202 -6.29 18.64 11.99
CA SER A 202 -5.86 18.03 10.73
C SER A 202 -5.31 19.02 9.70
N SER A 203 -4.81 20.16 10.17
CA SER A 203 -4.05 21.13 9.36
C SER A 203 -2.58 20.74 9.32
N LEU A 204 -1.92 20.97 8.18
CA LEU A 204 -0.49 20.77 8.03
C LEU A 204 0.30 21.72 8.96
N ASN A 205 1.18 21.15 9.79
CA ASN A 205 2.15 21.90 10.58
C ASN A 205 3.50 21.97 9.83
N ARG A 206 4.06 20.80 9.48
CA ARG A 206 5.30 20.67 8.70
C ARG A 206 5.37 19.32 7.99
N TRP A 207 6.23 19.23 6.98
CA TRP A 207 6.62 17.96 6.39
C TRP A 207 7.76 17.33 7.20
N THR A 208 7.68 16.02 7.43
CA THR A 208 8.76 15.27 8.10
C THR A 208 9.68 14.63 7.07
N GLU A 209 10.80 14.06 7.54
CA GLU A 209 11.70 13.27 6.68
C GLU A 209 11.26 11.81 6.50
N ARG A 210 10.18 11.38 7.19
CA ARG A 210 9.65 10.02 7.05
C ARG A 210 8.74 9.94 5.83
N SER A 211 8.76 8.80 5.15
CA SER A 211 7.91 8.53 3.98
C SER A 211 6.92 7.40 4.25
N TYR A 212 5.82 7.41 3.51
CA TYR A 212 4.93 6.27 3.36
C TYR A 212 4.80 5.88 1.89
N TYR A 213 4.42 4.63 1.64
CA TYR A 213 4.43 4.04 0.31
C TYR A 213 3.07 3.43 -0.02
N GLU A 214 2.60 3.69 -1.22
CA GLU A 214 1.34 3.20 -1.75
C GLU A 214 1.55 2.49 -3.07
N VAL A 215 0.98 1.30 -3.25
CA VAL A 215 0.81 0.71 -4.58
C VAL A 215 -0.48 1.28 -5.17
N CYS A 216 -0.35 2.12 -6.19
CA CYS A 216 -1.46 2.83 -6.79
C CYS A 216 -2.39 1.87 -7.54
N THR A 217 -3.69 1.94 -7.25
CA THR A 217 -4.73 1.10 -7.86
C THR A 217 -5.74 1.90 -8.70
N HIS A 218 -5.78 3.22 -8.53
CA HIS A 218 -6.83 4.04 -9.13
C HIS A 218 -6.68 4.17 -10.66
N PRO A 219 -7.71 3.83 -11.46
CA PRO A 219 -7.61 3.85 -12.92
C PRO A 219 -7.16 5.19 -13.52
N ALA A 220 -7.61 6.31 -12.93
CA ALA A 220 -7.20 7.65 -13.35
C ALA A 220 -5.68 7.89 -13.33
N ILE A 221 -4.94 7.27 -12.41
CA ILE A 221 -3.48 7.39 -12.33
C ILE A 221 -2.82 6.69 -13.53
N PHE A 222 -3.33 5.52 -13.91
CA PHE A 222 -2.84 4.77 -15.07
C PHE A 222 -3.22 5.45 -16.39
N ALA A 223 -4.42 6.04 -16.48
CA ALA A 223 -4.86 6.81 -17.64
C ALA A 223 -3.96 8.02 -17.89
N GLU A 224 -3.59 8.76 -16.84
CA GLU A 224 -2.65 9.89 -16.93
C GLU A 224 -1.26 9.44 -17.43
N LEU A 225 -0.76 8.30 -16.92
CA LEU A 225 0.49 7.71 -17.40
C LEU A 225 0.45 7.35 -18.89
N GLU A 226 -0.65 6.80 -19.38
CA GLU A 226 -0.83 6.43 -20.80
C GLU A 226 -0.97 7.65 -21.71
N GLY A 227 -1.68 8.69 -21.24
CA GLY A 227 -1.80 9.98 -21.92
C GLY A 227 -0.43 10.63 -22.16
N GLN A 228 0.42 10.67 -21.12
CA GLN A 228 1.77 11.22 -21.24
C GLN A 228 2.67 10.43 -22.20
N ARG A 229 2.60 9.10 -22.19
CA ARG A 229 3.38 8.26 -23.12
C ARG A 229 2.99 8.55 -24.56
N SER A 230 1.70 8.65 -24.84
CA SER A 230 1.18 8.97 -26.17
C SER A 230 1.65 10.35 -26.66
N ALA A 231 1.66 11.35 -25.77
CA ALA A 231 2.16 12.69 -26.08
C ALA A 231 3.68 12.76 -26.34
N LYS A 232 4.46 11.84 -25.76
CA LYS A 232 5.91 11.75 -25.99
C LYS A 232 6.28 11.00 -27.28
N VAL A 233 5.45 10.05 -27.73
CA VAL A 233 5.68 9.26 -28.96
C VAL A 233 5.21 10.00 -30.22
N GLY A 234 4.24 10.91 -30.10
CA GLY A 234 3.74 11.74 -31.20
C GLY A 234 4.55 13.01 -31.50
N LYS A 235 5.68 13.23 -30.79
CA LYS A 235 6.66 14.30 -31.05
C LYS A 235 7.91 13.71 -31.68
#